data_AF-A0A9E1WC49-F1
#
_entry.id   AF-A0A9E1WC49-F1
#
_cell.length_a   1.000
_cell.length_b   1.000
_cell.length_c   1.000
_cell.angle_alpha   90.00
_cell.angle_beta   90.00
_cell.angle_gamma   90.00
#
_symmetry.space_group_name_H-M   'P 1'
#
loop_
_entity.id
_entity.type
_entity.pdbx_description
1 polymer ?
#
loop_
_entity_poly.entity_id
_entity_poly.type
_entity_poly.pdbx_seq_one_letter_code
_entity_poly.pdbx_strand_id
1 'polypeptide(L)'
;MQGLENNVLCVPADAIRCRRVPELLLVAITVMLVTVLTACDPIADPSLSPMAGSPVTEIPEVTPLKPSSLRNLYWGDLHIHTALSSDAFAMGVRALPEDVYRFSRGLTIDHGAGYPMTIRRPLDFAAVTDHAEYMGQARLAGLDIPTTRQPLAQLLEEGSRLAVTRAWVETMALMHGNGFQLTLSGVDAAINTAAWRTTVEAANTYNDPGKFTAFIGWEWSADGGDVTTHLHRNVIYGNSAVPDLPFSAIDGPEATDLWRFMRSERAQGRSVIAIPHNANLSQGLMYRVEDSEGRLLVEAVPDDRSDLEPISEILQVKGASETHPLLSSLDEFAGFEIASAVPGQQGTLETVKGSYARDALRR
;
A
#
# COMPACT_ATOMS: atom_id res chain seq x y z
N MET A 1 -84.41 4.54 53.50
CA MET A 1 -84.32 5.06 52.12
C MET A 1 -83.40 4.14 51.35
N GLN A 2 -83.96 3.48 50.35
CA GLN A 2 -83.40 2.33 49.62
C GLN A 2 -82.29 2.76 48.67
N GLY A 3 -81.24 1.96 48.61
CA GLY A 3 -80.21 1.98 47.58
C GLY A 3 -79.53 0.61 47.55
N LEU A 4 -79.93 -0.24 46.62
CA LEU A 4 -79.30 -1.50 46.26
C LEU A 4 -79.70 -1.77 44.80
N GLU A 5 -78.73 -1.95 43.92
CA GLU A 5 -78.60 -3.21 43.16
C GLU A 5 -77.35 -3.22 42.28
N ASN A 6 -76.64 -4.35 42.36
CA ASN A 6 -75.55 -4.79 41.49
C ASN A 6 -76.13 -5.27 40.14
N ASN A 7 -75.39 -5.12 39.04
CA ASN A 7 -74.83 -6.26 38.27
C ASN A 7 -74.39 -5.91 36.82
N VAL A 8 -73.15 -6.35 36.53
CA VAL A 8 -72.70 -7.17 35.38
C VAL A 8 -72.63 -6.59 33.95
N LEU A 9 -71.37 -6.63 33.48
CA LEU A 9 -70.81 -6.74 32.11
C LEU A 9 -71.74 -6.99 30.91
N CYS A 10 -71.42 -6.30 29.80
CA CYS A 10 -71.17 -6.92 28.48
C CYS A 10 -70.32 -5.97 27.59
N VAL A 11 -69.29 -6.53 26.93
CA VAL A 11 -68.56 -5.97 25.77
C VAL A 11 -68.74 -6.98 24.62
N PRO A 12 -69.00 -6.56 23.37
CA PRO A 12 -68.05 -6.83 22.26
C PRO A 12 -67.97 -5.65 21.25
N ALA A 13 -66.78 -5.22 20.82
CA ALA A 13 -65.95 -5.74 19.71
C ALA A 13 -66.39 -5.26 18.33
N ASP A 14 -65.62 -4.31 17.74
CA ASP A 14 -65.13 -4.36 16.35
C ASP A 14 -64.52 -3.01 15.93
N ALA A 15 -63.19 -2.94 15.88
CA ALA A 15 -62.40 -2.18 14.90
C ALA A 15 -60.90 -2.33 15.22
N ILE A 16 -60.35 -3.53 14.98
CA ILE A 16 -58.90 -3.64 14.77
C ILE A 16 -58.62 -2.95 13.42
N ARG A 17 -58.25 -1.67 13.46
CA ARG A 17 -57.64 -1.00 12.29
C ARG A 17 -56.30 -1.66 12.03
N CYS A 18 -56.29 -2.68 11.16
CA CYS A 18 -55.09 -3.07 10.43
C CYS A 18 -54.60 -1.85 9.65
N ARG A 19 -53.68 -1.08 10.23
CA ARG A 19 -52.90 -0.12 9.46
C ARG A 19 -52.08 -0.96 8.47
N ARG A 20 -52.43 -0.90 7.19
CA ARG A 20 -51.54 -1.39 6.13
C ARG A 20 -50.22 -0.69 6.35
N VAL A 21 -49.17 -1.46 6.62
CA VAL A 21 -47.80 -0.97 6.55
C VAL A 21 -47.69 -0.34 5.15
N PRO A 22 -47.39 0.96 5.02
CA PRO A 22 -47.30 1.56 3.70
C PRO A 22 -46.27 0.77 2.90
N GLU A 23 -46.57 0.41 1.66
CA GLU A 23 -45.73 -0.47 0.84
C GLU A 23 -44.26 0.02 0.81
N LEU A 24 -44.04 1.33 0.90
CA LEU A 24 -42.73 1.97 1.08
C LEU A 24 -41.97 1.55 2.35
N LEU A 25 -42.65 1.38 3.50
CA LEU A 25 -42.03 0.91 4.74
C LEU A 25 -41.71 -0.59 4.67
N LEU A 26 -42.57 -1.38 4.02
CA LEU A 26 -42.31 -2.81 3.81
C LEU A 26 -41.14 -3.01 2.83
N VAL A 27 -41.07 -2.22 1.77
CA VAL A 27 -39.94 -2.18 0.83
C VAL A 27 -38.67 -1.71 1.54
N ALA A 28 -38.72 -0.65 2.36
CA ALA A 28 -37.57 -0.18 3.11
C ALA A 28 -37.06 -1.23 4.11
N ILE A 29 -37.96 -1.91 4.84
CA ILE A 29 -37.60 -3.01 5.74
C ILE A 29 -37.00 -4.16 4.95
N THR A 30 -37.58 -4.52 3.80
CA THR A 30 -37.08 -5.63 2.97
C THR A 30 -35.71 -5.31 2.39
N VAL A 31 -35.51 -4.11 1.87
CA VAL A 31 -34.21 -3.64 1.37
C VAL A 31 -33.19 -3.64 2.50
N MET A 32 -33.55 -3.10 3.67
CA MET A 32 -32.68 -3.12 4.85
C MET A 32 -32.32 -4.55 5.28
N LEU A 33 -33.30 -5.47 5.32
CA LEU A 33 -33.09 -6.87 5.64
C LEU A 33 -32.18 -7.55 4.61
N VAL A 34 -32.38 -7.30 3.32
CA VAL A 34 -31.54 -7.85 2.24
C VAL A 34 -30.12 -7.30 2.31
N THR A 35 -29.92 -6.01 2.59
CA THR A 35 -28.59 -5.43 2.80
C THR A 35 -27.91 -5.99 4.05
N VAL A 36 -28.64 -6.23 5.14
CA VAL A 36 -28.09 -6.82 6.36
C VAL A 36 -27.74 -8.29 6.13
N LEU A 37 -28.59 -9.06 5.44
CA LEU A 37 -28.35 -10.46 5.12
C LEU A 37 -27.15 -10.62 4.18
N THR A 38 -27.07 -9.83 3.11
CA THR A 38 -25.93 -9.87 2.16
C THR A 38 -24.63 -9.33 2.75
N ALA A 39 -24.68 -8.52 3.81
CA ALA A 39 -23.50 -8.07 4.55
C ALA A 39 -22.97 -9.12 5.55
N CYS A 40 -23.80 -10.11 5.91
CA CYS A 40 -23.48 -11.17 6.86
C CYS A 40 -22.99 -12.46 6.19
N ASP A 41 -23.25 -12.66 4.90
CA ASP A 41 -22.74 -13.81 4.16
C ASP A 41 -21.20 -13.74 3.99
N PRO A 42 -20.50 -14.90 3.98
CA PRO A 42 -19.09 -14.97 3.64
C PRO A 42 -18.80 -14.42 2.24
N ILE A 43 -17.59 -13.89 2.07
CA ILE A 43 -17.16 -13.38 0.76
C ILE A 43 -16.90 -14.56 -0.19
N ALA A 44 -17.69 -14.66 -1.26
CA ALA A 44 -17.37 -15.55 -2.36
C ALA A 44 -16.23 -14.97 -3.20
N ASP A 45 -14.99 -15.31 -2.85
CA ASP A 45 -13.79 -14.92 -3.58
C ASP A 45 -13.11 -16.17 -4.20
N PRO A 46 -13.23 -16.38 -5.53
CA PRO A 46 -12.60 -17.53 -6.19
C PRO A 46 -11.07 -17.51 -6.13
N SER A 47 -10.44 -16.37 -5.78
CA SER A 47 -8.98 -16.30 -5.59
C SER A 47 -8.48 -16.98 -4.32
N LEU A 48 -9.36 -17.18 -3.31
CA LEU A 48 -9.02 -17.91 -2.07
C LEU A 48 -8.93 -19.43 -2.28
N SER A 49 -9.53 -19.92 -3.36
CA SER A 49 -9.44 -21.33 -3.78
C SER A 49 -8.83 -21.39 -5.18
N PRO A 50 -7.54 -20.99 -5.35
CA PRO A 50 -6.92 -21.04 -6.66
C PRO A 50 -6.92 -22.49 -7.16
N MET A 51 -7.20 -22.70 -8.44
CA MET A 51 -7.06 -24.01 -9.05
C MET A 51 -5.61 -24.48 -8.85
N ALA A 52 -5.43 -25.53 -8.04
CA ALA A 52 -4.12 -26.05 -7.69
C ALA A 52 -3.40 -26.57 -8.95
N GLY A 53 -2.49 -25.76 -9.49
CA GLY A 53 -1.38 -26.27 -10.28
C GLY A 53 -0.36 -26.94 -9.36
N SER A 54 0.41 -27.90 -9.88
CA SER A 54 1.55 -28.42 -9.13
C SER A 54 2.53 -27.28 -8.83
N PRO A 55 3.05 -27.16 -7.59
CA PRO A 55 4.04 -26.13 -7.25
C PRO A 55 5.25 -26.19 -8.18
N VAL A 56 5.68 -25.03 -8.66
CA VAL A 56 6.92 -24.85 -9.42
C VAL A 56 8.08 -24.74 -8.43
N THR A 57 8.87 -25.80 -8.34
CA THR A 57 10.01 -25.90 -7.39
C THR A 57 11.35 -25.56 -8.02
N GLU A 58 11.42 -25.49 -9.34
CA GLU A 58 12.62 -25.20 -10.10
C GLU A 58 12.44 -23.94 -10.95
N ILE A 59 13.50 -23.15 -11.04
CA ILE A 59 13.49 -21.92 -11.82
C ILE A 59 13.38 -22.31 -13.30
N PRO A 60 12.39 -21.82 -14.04
CA PRO A 60 12.25 -22.13 -15.46
C PRO A 60 13.54 -21.76 -16.20
N GLU A 61 14.03 -22.66 -17.04
CA GLU A 61 15.20 -22.37 -17.86
C GLU A 61 14.83 -21.30 -18.89
N VAL A 62 15.30 -20.07 -18.68
CA VAL A 62 15.14 -18.97 -19.61
C VAL A 62 16.35 -18.94 -20.52
N THR A 63 16.15 -19.14 -21.83
CA THR A 63 17.20 -18.88 -22.81
C THR A 63 17.40 -17.36 -22.90
N PRO A 64 18.56 -16.82 -22.50
CA PRO A 64 18.79 -15.38 -22.55
C PRO A 64 18.68 -14.90 -24.01
N LEU A 65 17.83 -13.91 -24.27
CA LEU A 65 17.83 -13.27 -25.57
C LEU A 65 19.17 -12.55 -25.76
N LYS A 66 19.74 -12.65 -26.97
CA LYS A 66 20.94 -11.87 -27.31
C LYS A 66 20.59 -10.39 -27.19
N PRO A 67 21.28 -9.60 -26.34
CA PRO A 67 20.99 -8.20 -26.18
C PRO A 67 21.11 -7.46 -27.51
N SER A 68 20.12 -6.63 -27.82
CA SER A 68 20.20 -5.68 -28.92
C SER A 68 21.14 -4.55 -28.54
N SER A 69 21.94 -4.10 -29.51
CA SER A 69 22.78 -2.91 -29.36
C SER A 69 21.99 -1.60 -29.36
N LEU A 70 20.68 -1.64 -29.62
CA LEU A 70 19.81 -0.46 -29.65
C LEU A 70 19.01 -0.32 -28.35
N ARG A 71 18.09 -1.24 -28.09
CA ARG A 71 17.18 -1.24 -26.93
C ARG A 71 16.84 -2.65 -26.53
N ASN A 72 16.76 -2.88 -25.22
CA ASN A 72 16.36 -4.14 -24.61
C ASN A 72 15.10 -3.87 -23.79
N LEU A 73 14.11 -4.77 -23.89
CA LEU A 73 12.91 -4.73 -23.07
C LEU A 73 13.13 -5.64 -21.86
N TYR A 74 12.98 -5.07 -20.67
CA TYR A 74 13.05 -5.80 -19.41
C TYR A 74 11.75 -5.61 -18.63
N TRP A 75 11.33 -6.65 -17.92
CA TRP A 75 10.17 -6.68 -17.05
C TRP A 75 10.65 -6.82 -15.62
N GLY A 76 10.21 -5.93 -14.74
CA GLY A 76 10.58 -6.01 -13.34
C GLY A 76 9.74 -5.10 -12.48
N ASP A 77 9.98 -5.19 -11.18
CA ASP A 77 9.21 -4.49 -10.15
C ASP A 77 10.17 -3.95 -9.10
N LEU A 78 10.10 -2.65 -8.81
CA LEU A 78 11.00 -1.94 -7.90
C LEU A 78 10.26 -1.43 -6.66
N HIS A 79 9.04 -1.92 -6.41
CA HIS A 79 8.18 -1.45 -5.34
C HIS A 79 7.44 -2.64 -4.71
N ILE A 80 8.18 -3.42 -3.92
CA ILE A 80 7.66 -4.64 -3.29
C ILE A 80 7.91 -4.60 -1.79
N HIS A 81 6.83 -4.70 -1.02
CA HIS A 81 6.89 -4.84 0.44
C HIS A 81 6.74 -6.30 0.86
N THR A 82 7.42 -6.64 1.93
CA THR A 82 7.49 -7.95 2.57
C THR A 82 6.94 -7.87 3.99
N ALA A 83 6.95 -9.00 4.70
CA ALA A 83 6.68 -9.04 6.12
C ALA A 83 7.67 -8.22 6.98
N LEU A 84 8.74 -7.66 6.41
CA LEU A 84 9.61 -6.70 7.11
C LEU A 84 9.10 -5.26 7.00
N SER A 85 8.21 -4.93 6.06
CA SER A 85 7.50 -3.65 6.09
C SER A 85 6.37 -3.68 7.11
N SER A 86 6.24 -2.60 7.89
CA SER A 86 5.26 -2.57 8.97
C SER A 86 3.82 -2.52 8.47
N ASP A 87 3.56 -1.83 7.37
CA ASP A 87 2.26 -1.76 6.71
C ASP A 87 1.85 -3.11 6.11
N ALA A 88 2.75 -3.74 5.35
CA ALA A 88 2.50 -5.00 4.68
C ALA A 88 2.29 -6.13 5.68
N PHE A 89 3.11 -6.20 6.74
CA PHE A 89 2.93 -7.19 7.80
C PHE A 89 1.56 -7.03 8.48
N ALA A 90 1.21 -5.79 8.85
CA ALA A 90 -0.09 -5.49 9.44
C ALA A 90 -1.23 -5.91 8.51
N MET A 91 -1.10 -5.68 7.20
CA MET A 91 -2.10 -6.06 6.18
C MET A 91 -2.09 -7.55 5.79
N GLY A 92 -1.31 -8.40 6.46
CA GLY A 92 -1.38 -9.85 6.27
C GLY A 92 -0.29 -10.45 5.38
N VAL A 93 0.70 -9.67 4.92
CA VAL A 93 1.85 -10.20 4.17
C VAL A 93 2.75 -11.03 5.09
N ARG A 94 3.12 -12.23 4.64
CA ARG A 94 4.01 -13.16 5.35
C ARG A 94 5.30 -13.49 4.61
N ALA A 95 5.33 -13.22 3.30
CA ALA A 95 6.49 -13.41 2.45
C ALA A 95 7.68 -12.58 2.96
N LEU A 96 8.88 -13.14 2.88
CA LEU A 96 10.14 -12.49 3.23
C LEU A 96 10.90 -12.04 1.98
N PRO A 97 11.99 -11.25 2.13
CA PRO A 97 12.78 -10.82 0.97
C PRO A 97 13.22 -11.96 0.05
N GLU A 98 13.53 -13.14 0.59
CA GLU A 98 13.85 -14.30 -0.24
C GLU A 98 12.67 -14.78 -1.11
N ASP A 99 11.44 -14.73 -0.57
CA ASP A 99 10.24 -15.16 -1.28
C ASP A 99 9.96 -14.25 -2.47
N VAL A 100 10.24 -12.95 -2.34
CA VAL A 100 10.12 -11.98 -3.45
C VAL A 100 11.00 -12.40 -4.62
N TYR A 101 12.28 -12.73 -4.37
CA TYR A 101 13.19 -13.12 -5.43
C TYR A 101 12.88 -14.53 -5.97
N ARG A 102 12.45 -15.47 -5.11
CA ARG A 102 11.97 -16.79 -5.54
C ARG A 102 10.77 -16.66 -6.48
N PHE A 103 9.75 -15.90 -6.08
CA PHE A 103 8.54 -15.64 -6.85
C PHE A 103 8.85 -14.91 -8.16
N SER A 104 9.67 -13.86 -8.11
CA SER A 104 10.09 -13.11 -9.29
C SER A 104 10.79 -13.99 -10.32
N ARG A 105 11.48 -15.04 -9.88
CA ARG A 105 12.16 -16.02 -10.74
C ARG A 105 11.26 -17.18 -11.19
N GLY A 106 9.97 -17.16 -10.86
CA GLY A 106 9.00 -18.16 -11.32
C GLY A 106 8.71 -19.29 -10.34
N LEU A 107 9.28 -19.28 -9.14
CA LEU A 107 9.00 -20.29 -8.13
C LEU A 107 7.66 -20.04 -7.45
N THR A 108 7.02 -21.12 -6.98
CA THR A 108 5.83 -21.00 -6.13
C THR A 108 6.22 -20.55 -4.72
N ILE A 109 5.48 -19.59 -4.19
CA ILE A 109 5.50 -19.17 -2.78
C ILE A 109 4.09 -19.26 -2.19
N ASP A 110 3.97 -19.17 -0.88
CA ASP A 110 2.66 -19.12 -0.22
C ASP A 110 2.15 -17.69 -0.07
N HIS A 111 0.87 -17.49 -0.37
CA HIS A 111 0.15 -16.27 -0.02
C HIS A 111 0.00 -16.17 1.50
N GLY A 112 -0.17 -14.96 2.04
CA GLY A 112 -0.44 -14.76 3.47
C GLY A 112 -1.71 -15.47 3.98
N ALA A 113 -2.61 -15.83 3.08
CA ALA A 113 -3.81 -16.63 3.34
C ALA A 113 -3.59 -18.16 3.16
N GLY A 114 -2.35 -18.62 2.98
CA GLY A 114 -2.00 -20.05 3.01
C GLY A 114 -2.20 -20.82 1.72
N TYR A 115 -2.56 -20.17 0.61
CA TYR A 115 -2.65 -20.81 -0.71
C TYR A 115 -1.40 -20.53 -1.57
N PRO A 116 -1.01 -21.44 -2.48
CA PRO A 116 0.17 -21.26 -3.32
C PRO A 116 -0.05 -20.23 -4.43
N MET A 117 0.99 -19.47 -4.76
CA MET A 117 1.01 -18.47 -5.84
C MET A 117 2.25 -18.62 -6.69
N THR A 118 2.10 -18.44 -8.01
CA THR A 118 3.21 -18.46 -8.97
C THR A 118 3.01 -17.36 -9.99
N ILE A 119 4.05 -16.60 -10.30
CA ILE A 119 3.98 -15.59 -11.34
C ILE A 119 3.84 -16.26 -12.72
N ARG A 120 3.00 -15.71 -13.60
CA ARG A 120 2.79 -16.26 -14.94
C ARG A 120 4.06 -16.22 -15.81
N ARG A 121 4.92 -15.23 -15.57
CA ARG A 121 6.16 -14.99 -16.31
C ARG A 121 7.23 -14.50 -15.32
N PRO A 122 8.41 -15.14 -15.25
CA PRO A 122 9.52 -14.61 -14.47
C PRO A 122 9.90 -13.19 -14.89
N LEU A 123 10.32 -12.38 -13.92
CA LEU A 123 10.85 -11.04 -14.10
C LEU A 123 12.35 -11.08 -14.41
N ASP A 124 12.84 -10.04 -15.07
CA ASP A 124 14.25 -9.80 -15.34
C ASP A 124 14.96 -9.13 -14.15
N PHE A 125 14.21 -8.40 -13.32
CA PHE A 125 14.72 -7.78 -12.10
C PHE A 125 13.63 -7.55 -11.06
N ALA A 126 14.01 -7.47 -9.79
CA ALA A 126 13.13 -7.03 -8.71
C ALA A 126 13.91 -6.29 -7.61
N ALA A 127 13.21 -5.46 -6.84
CA ALA A 127 13.73 -4.88 -5.60
C ALA A 127 12.70 -5.03 -4.47
N VAL A 128 13.18 -5.48 -3.30
CA VAL A 128 12.42 -5.32 -2.06
C VAL A 128 12.61 -3.89 -1.57
N THR A 129 11.52 -3.21 -1.23
CA THR A 129 11.52 -1.81 -0.80
C THR A 129 10.64 -1.62 0.44
N ASP A 130 10.94 -2.36 1.49
CA ASP A 130 10.26 -2.19 2.78
C ASP A 130 10.53 -0.79 3.39
N HIS A 131 9.55 -0.25 4.13
CA HIS A 131 9.69 1.03 4.86
C HIS A 131 10.87 1.01 5.84
N ALA A 132 11.74 2.02 5.78
CA ALA A 132 12.92 2.11 6.66
C ALA A 132 12.60 2.53 8.10
N GLU A 133 11.53 3.30 8.31
CA GLU A 133 11.21 3.95 9.60
C GLU A 133 10.98 2.92 10.72
N TYR A 134 10.29 1.82 10.40
CA TYR A 134 9.91 0.78 11.36
C TYR A 134 10.23 -0.64 10.84
N MET A 135 11.30 -0.77 10.06
CA MET A 135 11.64 -2.02 9.38
C MET A 135 11.77 -3.21 10.36
N GLY A 136 10.99 -4.27 10.12
CA GLY A 136 10.97 -5.51 10.90
C GLY A 136 10.25 -5.45 12.25
N GLN A 137 9.87 -4.26 12.73
CA GLN A 137 9.32 -4.09 14.08
C GLN A 137 7.92 -4.65 14.22
N ALA A 138 7.02 -4.40 13.26
CA ALA A 138 5.67 -4.96 13.27
C ALA A 138 5.69 -6.50 13.33
N ARG A 139 6.57 -7.12 12.55
CA ARG A 139 6.72 -8.58 12.54
C ARG A 139 7.24 -9.11 13.87
N LEU A 140 8.28 -8.51 14.45
CA LEU A 140 8.83 -8.99 15.71
C LEU A 140 7.83 -8.88 16.86
N ALA A 141 7.06 -7.80 16.89
CA ALA A 141 6.02 -7.60 17.88
C ALA A 141 4.73 -8.38 17.59
N GLY A 142 4.65 -9.09 16.45
CA GLY A 142 3.46 -9.85 16.06
C GLY A 142 2.25 -8.96 15.79
N LEU A 143 2.48 -7.76 15.23
CA LEU A 143 1.49 -6.72 14.96
C LEU A 143 0.67 -7.02 13.73
N ASP A 144 -0.04 -8.13 13.84
CA ASP A 144 -0.85 -8.67 12.80
C ASP A 144 -2.28 -8.19 13.03
N ILE A 145 -2.76 -7.17 12.31
CA ILE A 145 -4.08 -6.61 12.57
C ILE A 145 -4.87 -6.69 11.28
N PRO A 146 -5.99 -7.43 11.23
CA PRO A 146 -6.81 -7.97 12.33
C PRO A 146 -6.46 -9.39 12.80
N THR A 147 -5.37 -9.92 12.29
CA THR A 147 -5.01 -11.33 12.24
C THR A 147 -4.38 -11.87 13.54
N THR A 148 -4.20 -10.99 14.53
CA THR A 148 -3.87 -11.31 15.93
C THR A 148 -4.98 -12.09 16.64
N ARG A 149 -6.23 -12.05 16.13
CA ARG A 149 -7.35 -12.84 16.69
C ARG A 149 -7.59 -14.16 15.98
N GLN A 150 -7.31 -14.22 14.68
CA GLN A 150 -7.49 -15.40 13.82
C GLN A 150 -6.66 -15.27 12.54
N PRO A 151 -6.21 -16.37 11.91
CA PRO A 151 -5.45 -16.31 10.65
C PRO A 151 -6.16 -15.55 9.52
N LEU A 152 -5.40 -14.93 8.61
CA LEU A 152 -5.96 -14.19 7.47
C LEU A 152 -6.87 -15.07 6.63
N ALA A 153 -6.43 -16.31 6.36
CA ALA A 153 -7.20 -17.31 5.63
C ALA A 153 -8.60 -17.49 6.23
N GLN A 154 -8.67 -17.68 7.55
CA GLN A 154 -9.93 -17.88 8.26
C GLN A 154 -10.82 -16.64 8.18
N LEU A 155 -10.24 -15.43 8.31
CA LEU A 155 -11.02 -14.19 8.16
C LEU A 155 -11.59 -14.03 6.75
N LEU A 156 -10.86 -14.43 5.71
CA LEU A 156 -11.31 -14.30 4.33
C LEU A 156 -12.31 -15.39 3.94
N GLU A 157 -12.14 -16.62 4.45
CA GLU A 157 -13.02 -17.76 4.16
C GLU A 157 -14.34 -17.71 4.95
N GLU A 158 -14.28 -17.40 6.25
CA GLU A 158 -15.42 -17.49 7.17
C GLU A 158 -16.02 -16.11 7.47
N GLY A 159 -15.27 -15.03 7.26
CA GLY A 159 -15.67 -13.68 7.61
C GLY A 159 -16.68 -13.07 6.64
N SER A 160 -17.68 -12.40 7.20
CA SER A 160 -18.59 -11.57 6.40
C SER A 160 -17.90 -10.29 5.90
N ARG A 161 -18.49 -9.63 4.91
CA ARG A 161 -18.01 -8.32 4.43
C ARG A 161 -17.89 -7.30 5.57
N LEU A 162 -18.85 -7.33 6.50
CA LEU A 162 -18.82 -6.47 7.69
C LEU A 162 -17.69 -6.87 8.64
N ALA A 163 -17.45 -8.17 8.84
CA ALA A 163 -16.35 -8.65 9.67
C ALA A 163 -15.01 -8.18 9.09
N VAL A 164 -14.76 -8.40 7.80
CA VAL A 164 -13.54 -7.94 7.10
C VAL A 164 -13.39 -6.43 7.17
N THR A 165 -14.47 -5.67 6.90
CA THR A 165 -14.44 -4.20 6.98
C THR A 165 -14.13 -3.72 8.39
N ARG A 166 -14.76 -4.30 9.42
CA ARG A 166 -14.50 -3.96 10.81
C ARG A 166 -13.04 -4.25 11.18
N ALA A 167 -12.53 -5.38 10.73
CA ALA A 167 -11.17 -5.82 10.95
C ALA A 167 -10.16 -4.82 10.36
N TRP A 168 -10.43 -4.33 9.14
CA TRP A 168 -9.69 -3.24 8.51
C TRP A 168 -9.80 -1.91 9.26
N VAL A 169 -11.00 -1.51 9.69
CA VAL A 169 -11.21 -0.26 10.45
C VAL A 169 -10.47 -0.29 11.79
N GLU A 170 -10.50 -1.42 12.51
CA GLU A 170 -9.74 -1.60 13.76
C GLU A 170 -8.23 -1.50 13.50
N THR A 171 -7.74 -2.05 12.39
CA THR A 171 -6.34 -1.92 11.94
C THR A 171 -5.94 -0.46 11.72
N MET A 172 -6.73 0.26 10.92
CA MET A 172 -6.48 1.67 10.63
C MET A 172 -6.56 2.53 11.91
N ALA A 173 -7.48 2.25 12.83
CA ALA A 173 -7.60 2.98 14.08
C ALA A 173 -6.38 2.75 15.01
N LEU A 174 -5.88 1.52 15.08
CA LEU A 174 -4.67 1.21 15.85
C LEU A 174 -3.42 1.87 15.25
N MET A 175 -3.29 1.81 13.92
CA MET A 175 -2.22 2.50 13.18
C MET A 175 -2.31 4.01 13.32
N HIS A 176 -3.50 4.60 13.28
CA HIS A 176 -3.66 6.04 13.47
C HIS A 176 -3.33 6.48 14.90
N GLY A 177 -3.77 5.70 15.90
CA GLY A 177 -3.59 6.05 17.31
C GLY A 177 -2.16 5.86 17.83
N ASN A 178 -1.42 4.89 17.28
CA ASN A 178 -0.10 4.49 17.80
C ASN A 178 0.99 4.41 16.72
N GLY A 179 0.70 4.76 15.46
CA GLY A 179 1.56 4.40 14.34
C GLY A 179 1.66 2.88 14.19
N PHE A 180 2.76 2.41 13.58
CA PHE A 180 3.14 0.99 13.59
C PHE A 180 3.74 0.54 14.93
N GLN A 181 3.53 1.29 16.01
CA GLN A 181 4.02 0.99 17.35
C GLN A 181 2.86 0.38 18.14
N LEU A 182 2.95 -0.86 18.62
CA LEU A 182 1.86 -1.43 19.44
C LEU A 182 2.14 -1.43 20.94
N THR A 183 3.38 -1.68 21.36
CA THR A 183 3.71 -1.79 22.80
C THR A 183 5.17 -1.51 23.15
N LEU A 184 6.03 -1.15 22.21
CA LEU A 184 7.49 -1.01 22.43
C LEU A 184 7.91 0.45 22.34
N SER A 185 8.72 0.88 23.31
CA SER A 185 9.23 2.24 23.45
C SER A 185 10.07 2.67 22.24
N GLY A 186 9.45 3.29 21.25
CA GLY A 186 10.11 3.90 20.09
C GLY A 186 10.72 2.90 19.10
N VAL A 187 11.51 3.43 18.16
CA VAL A 187 12.24 2.64 17.16
C VAL A 187 13.45 1.95 17.79
N ASP A 188 13.52 0.62 17.67
CA ASP A 188 14.73 -0.13 17.98
C ASP A 188 15.60 -0.29 16.73
N ALA A 189 16.70 0.47 16.70
CA ALA A 189 17.66 0.45 15.61
C ALA A 189 18.29 -0.94 15.40
N ALA A 190 18.39 -1.79 16.43
CA ALA A 190 18.92 -3.15 16.27
C ALA A 190 17.96 -4.04 15.49
N ILE A 191 16.65 -3.86 15.67
CA ILE A 191 15.62 -4.56 14.89
C ILE A 191 15.69 -4.11 13.43
N ASN A 192 15.69 -2.79 13.19
CA ASN A 192 15.78 -2.25 11.82
C ASN A 192 17.08 -2.72 11.13
N THR A 193 18.21 -2.73 11.84
CA THR A 193 19.50 -3.21 11.29
C THR A 193 19.43 -4.70 10.92
N ALA A 194 18.84 -5.54 11.77
CA ALA A 194 18.71 -6.97 11.50
C ALA A 194 17.78 -7.25 10.31
N ALA A 195 16.66 -6.52 10.22
CA ALA A 195 15.75 -6.60 9.08
C ALA A 195 16.43 -6.14 7.78
N TRP A 196 17.15 -5.02 7.82
CA TRP A 196 17.90 -4.52 6.68
C TRP A 196 18.95 -5.52 6.18
N ARG A 197 19.72 -6.11 7.10
CA ARG A 197 20.68 -7.19 6.75
C ARG A 197 19.99 -8.36 6.06
N THR A 198 18.81 -8.76 6.52
CA THR A 198 18.02 -9.82 5.87
C THR A 198 17.67 -9.46 4.43
N THR A 199 17.24 -8.22 4.17
CA THR A 199 16.95 -7.73 2.82
C THR A 199 18.20 -7.72 1.93
N VAL A 200 19.33 -7.22 2.44
CA VAL A 200 20.62 -7.17 1.72
C VAL A 200 21.14 -8.57 1.42
N GLU A 201 21.09 -9.49 2.38
CA GLU A 201 21.53 -10.88 2.22
C GLU A 201 20.68 -11.61 1.18
N ALA A 202 19.36 -11.43 1.19
CA ALA A 202 18.47 -12.01 0.19
C ALA A 202 18.80 -11.47 -1.21
N ALA A 203 18.91 -10.16 -1.39
CA ALA A 203 19.25 -9.58 -2.69
C ALA A 203 20.60 -10.13 -3.22
N ASN A 204 21.64 -10.14 -2.39
CA ASN A 204 22.94 -10.68 -2.76
C ASN A 204 22.90 -12.18 -3.10
N THR A 205 22.13 -12.97 -2.37
CA THR A 205 22.01 -14.42 -2.58
C THR A 205 21.30 -14.76 -3.88
N TYR A 206 20.25 -14.00 -4.22
CA TYR A 206 19.40 -14.31 -5.37
C TYR A 206 19.78 -13.54 -6.65
N ASN A 207 20.71 -12.59 -6.59
CA ASN A 207 21.24 -11.90 -7.76
C ASN A 207 22.01 -12.89 -8.65
N ASP A 208 21.65 -12.96 -9.93
CA ASP A 208 22.25 -13.84 -10.93
C ASP A 208 22.61 -13.02 -12.18
N PRO A 209 23.76 -12.31 -12.17
CA PRO A 209 24.11 -11.36 -13.22
C PRO A 209 24.01 -11.94 -14.63
N GLY A 210 23.27 -11.25 -15.50
CA GLY A 210 23.00 -11.69 -16.87
C GLY A 210 21.76 -12.59 -17.03
N LYS A 211 21.12 -13.01 -15.93
CA LYS A 211 19.85 -13.76 -15.94
C LYS A 211 18.75 -13.10 -15.11
N PHE A 212 19.07 -12.60 -13.93
CA PHE A 212 18.13 -11.92 -13.03
C PHE A 212 18.88 -10.93 -12.14
N THR A 213 18.37 -9.70 -12.04
CA THR A 213 18.95 -8.69 -11.13
C THR A 213 18.10 -8.55 -9.87
N ALA A 214 18.68 -8.90 -8.72
CA ALA A 214 18.10 -8.59 -7.43
C ALA A 214 18.72 -7.29 -6.92
N PHE A 215 17.97 -6.19 -6.98
CA PHE A 215 18.42 -4.90 -6.48
C PHE A 215 18.29 -4.84 -4.97
N ILE A 216 19.23 -4.15 -4.32
CA ILE A 216 19.11 -3.78 -2.91
C ILE A 216 18.39 -2.43 -2.86
N GLY A 217 17.26 -2.38 -2.15
CA GLY A 217 16.48 -1.15 -2.00
C GLY A 217 15.67 -1.11 -0.72
N TRP A 218 15.09 0.05 -0.45
CA TRP A 218 14.24 0.33 0.71
C TRP A 218 13.34 1.53 0.38
N GLU A 219 12.25 1.72 1.13
CA GLU A 219 11.36 2.87 0.95
C GLU A 219 11.59 3.92 2.04
N TRP A 220 11.80 5.17 1.62
CA TRP A 220 11.77 6.37 2.45
C TRP A 220 10.37 6.95 2.46
N SER A 221 9.78 7.13 3.65
CA SER A 221 8.35 7.44 3.75
C SER A 221 8.10 8.58 4.73
N ALA A 222 7.99 9.78 4.17
CA ALA A 222 7.62 10.99 4.89
C ALA A 222 6.16 11.40 4.64
N ASP A 223 5.65 12.25 5.53
CA ASP A 223 4.25 12.69 5.54
C ASP A 223 4.08 14.22 5.51
N GLY A 224 5.17 14.99 5.46
CA GLY A 224 5.11 16.45 5.44
C GLY A 224 4.36 17.08 6.63
N GLY A 225 4.26 16.36 7.75
CA GLY A 225 3.54 16.78 8.95
C GLY A 225 2.04 16.41 8.98
N ASP A 226 1.54 15.71 7.95
CA ASP A 226 0.18 15.16 7.89
C ASP A 226 0.25 13.71 7.42
N VAL A 227 -0.07 12.77 8.32
CA VAL A 227 -0.06 11.31 8.08
C VAL A 227 -0.89 10.84 6.87
N THR A 228 -1.74 11.69 6.29
CA THR A 228 -2.49 11.39 5.07
C THR A 228 -1.76 11.78 3.78
N THR A 229 -0.63 12.47 3.88
CA THR A 229 0.22 12.89 2.77
C THR A 229 1.27 11.83 2.49
N HIS A 230 1.47 11.50 1.21
CA HIS A 230 2.46 10.51 0.78
C HIS A 230 3.64 11.21 0.09
N LEU A 231 4.79 11.28 0.77
CA LEU A 231 6.06 11.73 0.20
C LEU A 231 7.05 10.57 0.09
N HIS A 232 6.65 9.48 -0.56
CA HIS A 232 7.42 8.25 -0.53
C HIS A 232 8.37 8.11 -1.72
N ARG A 233 9.52 7.46 -1.49
CA ARG A 233 10.54 7.18 -2.49
C ARG A 233 11.17 5.80 -2.29
N ASN A 234 11.16 4.99 -3.34
CA ASN A 234 11.95 3.78 -3.38
C ASN A 234 13.41 4.13 -3.71
N VAL A 235 14.32 3.84 -2.80
CA VAL A 235 15.76 4.09 -2.95
C VAL A 235 16.43 2.80 -3.37
N ILE A 236 17.09 2.82 -4.53
CA ILE A 236 17.64 1.63 -5.19
C ILE A 236 19.15 1.78 -5.36
N TYR A 237 19.92 0.79 -4.90
CA TYR A 237 21.36 0.70 -5.11
C TYR A 237 21.69 -0.12 -6.36
N GLY A 238 22.66 0.37 -7.13
CA GLY A 238 23.16 -0.29 -8.35
C GLY A 238 24.23 -1.36 -8.10
N ASN A 239 24.66 -1.56 -6.85
CA ASN A 239 25.62 -2.60 -6.47
C ASN A 239 25.43 -3.02 -5.00
N SER A 240 26.25 -3.97 -4.54
CA SER A 240 26.17 -4.55 -3.18
C SER A 240 26.78 -3.69 -2.08
N ALA A 241 27.41 -2.56 -2.41
CA ALA A 241 27.97 -1.64 -1.43
C ALA A 241 26.86 -0.70 -0.92
N VAL A 242 26.37 -0.97 0.28
CA VAL A 242 25.25 -0.28 0.92
C VAL A 242 25.60 0.07 2.37
N PRO A 243 24.91 1.03 3.02
CA PRO A 243 25.15 1.36 4.42
C PRO A 243 24.65 0.25 5.35
N ASP A 244 25.14 0.27 6.60
CA ASP A 244 24.70 -0.67 7.66
C ASP A 244 23.22 -0.48 8.05
N LEU A 245 22.65 0.70 7.78
CA LEU A 245 21.25 1.03 8.00
C LEU A 245 20.78 2.01 6.91
N PRO A 246 19.56 1.87 6.36
CA PRO A 246 18.99 2.86 5.45
C PRO A 246 18.67 4.18 6.18
N PHE A 247 18.66 5.28 5.43
CA PHE A 247 18.32 6.61 5.94
C PHE A 247 16.81 6.83 5.95
N SER A 248 16.15 6.84 7.09
CA SER A 248 14.68 6.93 7.15
C SER A 248 14.14 8.37 7.23
N ALA A 249 12.83 8.54 7.11
CA ALA A 249 12.17 9.81 7.41
C ALA A 249 12.30 10.24 8.88
N ILE A 250 12.68 9.32 9.79
CA ILE A 250 13.00 9.63 11.19
C ILE A 250 14.36 10.34 11.29
N ASP A 251 15.30 10.02 10.39
CA ASP A 251 16.61 10.67 10.32
C ASP A 251 16.53 12.05 9.65
N GLY A 252 15.64 12.19 8.66
CA GLY A 252 15.34 13.46 8.00
C GLY A 252 14.00 13.38 7.25
N PRO A 253 12.99 14.17 7.62
CA PRO A 253 11.62 14.06 7.09
C PRO A 253 11.44 14.79 5.75
N GLU A 254 12.43 15.55 5.29
CA GLU A 254 12.36 16.32 4.05
C GLU A 254 13.07 15.61 2.90
N ALA A 255 12.54 15.74 1.67
CA ALA A 255 13.18 15.18 0.47
C ALA A 255 14.61 15.71 0.28
N THR A 256 14.89 16.94 0.70
CA THR A 256 16.22 17.55 0.67
C THR A 256 17.22 16.85 1.58
N ASP A 257 16.77 16.27 2.70
CA ASP A 257 17.60 15.50 3.60
C ASP A 257 17.97 14.16 2.97
N LEU A 258 16.99 13.49 2.35
CA LEU A 258 17.23 12.27 1.58
C LEU A 258 18.22 12.53 0.43
N TRP A 259 18.05 13.61 -0.33
CA TRP A 259 19.00 13.96 -1.40
C TRP A 259 20.40 14.24 -0.87
N ARG A 260 20.52 14.90 0.29
CA ARG A 260 21.82 15.13 0.94
C ARG A 260 22.48 13.81 1.33
N PHE A 261 21.71 12.86 1.87
CA PHE A 261 22.16 11.51 2.15
C PHE A 261 22.60 10.78 0.86
N MET A 262 21.79 10.79 -0.20
CA MET A 262 22.15 10.14 -1.46
C MET A 262 23.43 10.70 -2.08
N ARG A 263 23.67 12.01 -1.96
CA ARG A 263 24.92 12.64 -2.39
C ARG A 263 26.12 12.14 -1.57
N SER A 264 25.96 11.95 -0.25
CA SER A 264 27.04 11.41 0.58
C SER A 264 27.35 9.95 0.24
N GLU A 265 26.34 9.17 -0.15
CA GLU A 265 26.50 7.81 -0.66
C GLU A 265 27.24 7.80 -2.01
N ARG A 266 26.84 8.66 -2.95
CA ARG A 266 27.53 8.82 -4.25
C ARG A 266 28.98 9.29 -4.09
N ALA A 267 29.26 10.16 -3.12
CA ALA A 267 30.62 10.61 -2.80
C ALA A 267 31.51 9.45 -2.29
N GLN A 268 30.92 8.41 -1.73
CA GLN A 268 31.59 7.16 -1.35
C GLN A 268 31.70 6.16 -2.52
N GLY A 269 31.29 6.54 -3.73
CA GLY A 269 31.33 5.70 -4.93
C GLY A 269 30.14 4.73 -5.07
N ARG A 270 29.08 4.88 -4.28
CA ARG A 270 27.87 4.06 -4.39
C ARG A 270 26.95 4.61 -5.48
N SER A 271 26.42 3.72 -6.31
CA SER A 271 25.39 4.08 -7.30
C SER A 271 24.03 3.96 -6.62
N VAL A 272 23.33 5.09 -6.44
CA VAL A 272 22.02 5.12 -5.77
C VAL A 272 21.09 6.10 -6.48
N ILE A 273 19.83 5.71 -6.68
CA ILE A 273 18.74 6.56 -7.19
C ILE A 273 17.53 6.47 -6.26
N ALA A 274 16.63 7.44 -6.36
CA ALA A 274 15.33 7.42 -5.71
C ALA A 274 14.23 7.46 -6.78
N ILE A 275 13.10 6.80 -6.50
CA ILE A 275 11.95 6.71 -7.39
C ILE A 275 10.75 7.24 -6.61
N PRO A 276 10.34 8.51 -6.79
CA PRO A 276 9.11 9.01 -6.19
C PRO A 276 7.89 8.26 -6.74
N HIS A 277 6.98 7.91 -5.84
CA HIS A 277 5.74 7.21 -6.15
C HIS A 277 4.57 7.79 -5.36
N ASN A 278 3.34 7.44 -5.76
CA ASN A 278 2.10 7.90 -5.12
C ASN A 278 2.00 9.43 -4.96
N ALA A 279 2.60 10.17 -5.88
CA ALA A 279 2.62 11.63 -5.85
C ALA A 279 1.21 12.25 -5.86
N ASN A 280 0.22 11.54 -6.41
CA ASN A 280 -1.19 11.91 -6.38
C ASN A 280 -1.74 12.13 -4.96
N LEU A 281 -1.13 11.51 -3.95
CA LEU A 281 -1.49 11.64 -2.54
C LEU A 281 -0.54 12.59 -1.77
N SER A 282 0.29 13.37 -2.46
CA SER A 282 1.28 14.25 -1.82
C SER A 282 0.78 15.65 -1.46
N GLN A 283 -0.50 15.97 -1.68
CA GLN A 283 -1.06 17.32 -1.45
C GLN A 283 -0.26 18.46 -2.12
N GLY A 284 0.32 18.17 -3.28
CA GLY A 284 1.08 19.11 -4.09
C GLY A 284 2.51 19.31 -3.61
N LEU A 285 3.02 18.43 -2.73
CA LEU A 285 4.34 18.54 -2.13
C LEU A 285 5.43 17.80 -2.92
N MET A 286 5.12 16.68 -3.58
CA MET A 286 6.15 15.82 -4.22
C MET A 286 7.05 16.56 -5.22
N TYR A 287 6.44 17.37 -6.08
CA TYR A 287 7.10 18.12 -7.15
C TYR A 287 6.98 19.64 -6.94
N ARG A 288 6.78 20.08 -5.70
CA ARG A 288 6.68 21.50 -5.38
C ARG A 288 8.02 22.19 -5.64
N VAL A 289 7.97 23.31 -6.36
CA VAL A 289 9.13 24.15 -6.67
C VAL A 289 8.95 25.59 -6.21
N GLU A 290 7.74 25.97 -5.79
CA GLU A 290 7.37 27.32 -5.35
C GLU A 290 6.67 27.25 -3.99
N ASP A 291 6.82 28.29 -3.17
CA ASP A 291 5.99 28.48 -1.97
C ASP A 291 4.60 29.08 -2.29
N SER A 292 3.79 29.29 -1.26
CA SER A 292 2.44 29.87 -1.36
C SER A 292 2.41 31.29 -1.96
N GLU A 293 3.54 32.00 -1.95
CA GLU A 293 3.69 33.33 -2.54
C GLU A 293 4.37 33.29 -3.92
N GLY A 294 4.60 32.10 -4.49
CA GLY A 294 5.19 31.92 -5.81
C GLY A 294 6.71 32.14 -5.85
N ARG A 295 7.40 32.15 -4.71
CA ARG A 295 8.87 32.24 -4.69
C ARG A 295 9.46 30.86 -4.89
N LEU A 296 10.51 30.77 -5.71
CA LEU A 296 11.23 29.53 -5.97
C LEU A 296 11.83 28.97 -4.68
N LEU A 297 11.51 27.72 -4.38
CA LEU A 297 12.13 26.92 -3.32
C LEU A 297 13.45 26.36 -3.85
N VAL A 298 14.52 27.14 -3.80
CA VAL A 298 15.83 26.77 -4.40
C VAL A 298 16.31 25.39 -3.94
N GLU A 299 16.10 25.05 -2.67
CA GLU A 299 16.50 23.76 -2.12
C GLU A 299 15.69 22.57 -2.68
N ALA A 300 14.46 22.81 -3.16
CA ALA A 300 13.57 21.82 -3.76
C ALA A 300 13.84 21.57 -5.27
N VAL A 301 14.73 22.37 -5.86
CA VAL A 301 15.12 22.31 -7.29
C VAL A 301 16.64 22.24 -7.43
N PRO A 302 17.33 21.30 -6.76
CA PRO A 302 18.76 21.20 -6.94
C PRO A 302 19.08 20.77 -8.38
N ASP A 303 20.19 21.25 -8.94
CA ASP A 303 20.60 21.00 -10.32
C ASP A 303 20.73 19.49 -10.66
N ASP A 304 21.02 18.67 -9.66
CA ASP A 304 21.17 17.21 -9.76
C ASP A 304 19.90 16.43 -9.41
N ARG A 305 18.73 17.10 -9.24
CA ARG A 305 17.48 16.40 -8.90
C ARG A 305 17.16 15.31 -9.91
N SER A 306 17.24 15.61 -11.20
CA SER A 306 16.99 14.63 -12.26
C SER A 306 18.03 13.51 -12.31
N ASP A 307 19.22 13.72 -11.75
CA ASP A 307 20.22 12.66 -11.62
C ASP A 307 19.93 11.77 -10.41
N LEU A 308 19.35 12.32 -9.33
CA LEU A 308 18.98 11.59 -8.11
C LEU A 308 17.64 10.86 -8.27
N GLU A 309 16.67 11.49 -8.92
CA GLU A 309 15.30 11.01 -9.19
C GLU A 309 15.03 10.92 -10.70
N PRO A 310 15.69 10.00 -11.44
CA PRO A 310 15.61 9.96 -12.90
C PRO A 310 14.29 9.39 -13.43
N ILE A 311 13.53 8.68 -12.60
CA ILE A 311 12.26 8.02 -12.97
C ILE A 311 11.23 8.22 -11.87
N SER A 312 9.95 8.21 -12.22
CA SER A 312 8.84 8.26 -11.27
C SER A 312 7.83 7.16 -11.58
N GLU A 313 7.29 6.56 -10.52
CA GLU A 313 6.15 5.66 -10.64
C GLU A 313 4.87 6.47 -10.79
N ILE A 314 4.24 6.35 -11.96
CA ILE A 314 3.04 7.11 -12.31
C ILE A 314 1.73 6.34 -12.11
N LEU A 315 1.78 5.07 -11.70
CA LEU A 315 0.59 4.25 -11.48
C LEU A 315 0.87 3.18 -10.41
N GLN A 316 -0.03 3.10 -9.43
CA GLN A 316 -0.01 2.14 -8.34
C GLN A 316 -1.46 1.74 -7.99
N VAL A 317 -1.68 0.80 -7.07
CA VAL A 317 -3.04 0.45 -6.60
C VAL A 317 -3.78 1.65 -5.98
N LYS A 318 -3.05 2.65 -5.48
CA LYS A 318 -3.59 3.92 -4.96
C LYS A 318 -3.72 5.00 -6.06
N GLY A 319 -3.81 4.59 -7.33
CA GLY A 319 -4.19 5.42 -8.46
C GLY A 319 -3.05 6.00 -9.30
N ALA A 320 -3.44 6.72 -10.36
CA ALA A 320 -2.53 7.35 -11.30
C ALA A 320 -1.95 8.68 -10.74
N SER A 321 -0.66 8.86 -10.95
CA SER A 321 0.15 10.05 -10.62
C SER A 321 0.74 10.74 -11.86
N GLU A 322 0.32 10.35 -13.08
CA GLU A 322 0.82 10.95 -14.32
C GLU A 322 0.27 12.38 -14.53
N THR A 323 -1.06 12.54 -14.47
CA THR A 323 -1.79 13.79 -14.71
C THR A 323 -3.14 13.79 -14.01
N HIS A 324 -3.81 14.94 -13.99
CA HIS A 324 -5.18 15.12 -13.49
C HIS A 324 -6.03 15.96 -14.45
N PRO A 325 -7.38 15.82 -14.51
CA PRO A 325 -8.22 16.62 -15.40
C PRO A 325 -8.12 18.13 -15.17
N LEU A 326 -7.86 18.56 -13.92
CA LEU A 326 -7.64 19.99 -13.59
C LEU A 326 -6.34 20.56 -14.22
N LEU A 327 -5.35 19.71 -14.52
CA LEU A 327 -4.05 20.11 -15.06
C LEU A 327 -3.98 19.97 -16.59
N SER A 328 -4.91 19.19 -17.17
CA SER A 328 -4.93 18.81 -18.58
C SER A 328 -6.36 18.59 -19.06
N SER A 329 -7.15 19.65 -19.05
CA SER A 329 -8.58 19.62 -19.34
C SER A 329 -8.96 19.21 -20.78
N LEU A 330 -8.00 19.20 -21.70
CA LEU A 330 -8.20 18.79 -23.09
C LEU A 330 -7.81 17.32 -23.36
N ASP A 331 -7.26 16.64 -22.36
CA ASP A 331 -6.84 15.24 -22.46
C ASP A 331 -7.96 14.33 -21.90
N GLU A 332 -8.61 13.57 -22.79
CA GLU A 332 -9.72 12.69 -22.44
C GLU A 332 -9.32 11.54 -21.51
N PHE A 333 -8.02 11.20 -21.45
CA PHE A 333 -7.49 10.16 -20.57
C PHE A 333 -6.98 10.70 -19.23
N ALA A 334 -7.02 12.03 -19.01
CA ALA A 334 -6.48 12.63 -17.79
C ALA A 334 -7.21 12.22 -16.49
N GLY A 335 -8.38 11.58 -16.59
CA GLY A 335 -9.13 11.02 -15.47
C GLY A 335 -8.94 9.52 -15.25
N PHE A 336 -8.01 8.87 -15.96
CA PHE A 336 -7.77 7.43 -15.85
C PHE A 336 -7.27 7.03 -14.45
N GLU A 337 -7.96 6.09 -13.80
CA GLU A 337 -7.59 5.48 -12.51
C GLU A 337 -7.14 6.50 -11.45
N ILE A 338 -7.74 7.70 -11.42
CA ILE A 338 -7.48 8.68 -10.38
C ILE A 338 -8.11 8.17 -9.09
N ALA A 339 -7.29 7.74 -8.15
CA ALA A 339 -7.79 7.32 -6.86
C ALA A 339 -8.24 8.54 -6.06
N SER A 340 -9.51 8.56 -5.67
CA SER A 340 -9.99 9.30 -4.52
C SER A 340 -9.73 8.47 -3.26
N ALA A 341 -8.45 8.16 -2.98
CA ALA A 341 -8.08 7.17 -1.96
C ALA A 341 -8.48 7.60 -0.54
N VAL A 342 -8.66 8.91 -0.32
CA VAL A 342 -9.14 9.47 0.94
C VAL A 342 -10.56 10.03 0.74
N PRO A 343 -11.60 9.41 1.31
CA PRO A 343 -12.95 9.97 1.30
C PRO A 343 -12.95 11.41 1.84
N GLY A 344 -13.43 12.35 1.04
CA GLY A 344 -13.52 13.77 1.43
C GLY A 344 -12.37 14.67 0.95
N GLN A 345 -11.29 14.12 0.39
CA GLN A 345 -10.25 14.93 -0.27
C GLN A 345 -10.46 14.95 -1.78
N GLN A 346 -11.38 15.81 -2.26
CA GLN A 346 -11.42 16.13 -3.68
C GLN A 346 -10.20 16.97 -4.05
N GLY A 347 -9.49 16.58 -5.11
CA GLY A 347 -8.34 17.34 -5.60
C GLY A 347 -8.74 18.77 -5.97
N THR A 348 -8.10 19.76 -5.35
CA THR A 348 -8.20 21.17 -5.73
C THR A 348 -7.02 21.51 -6.63
N LEU A 349 -7.07 22.64 -7.36
CA LEU A 349 -5.93 23.06 -8.17
C LEU A 349 -4.64 23.19 -7.35
N GLU A 350 -4.77 23.61 -6.08
CA GLU A 350 -3.65 23.73 -5.14
C GLU A 350 -3.04 22.37 -4.79
N THR A 351 -3.87 21.36 -4.48
CA THR A 351 -3.36 20.03 -4.09
C THR A 351 -2.94 19.17 -5.27
N VAL A 352 -3.45 19.44 -6.48
CA VAL A 352 -3.01 18.72 -7.69
C VAL A 352 -1.73 19.33 -8.28
N LYS A 353 -1.51 20.64 -8.15
CA LYS A 353 -0.28 21.30 -8.63
C LYS A 353 0.90 20.79 -7.78
N GLY A 354 1.89 20.16 -8.42
CA GLY A 354 3.01 19.52 -7.72
C GLY A 354 2.78 18.07 -7.27
N SER A 355 1.61 17.48 -7.56
CA SER A 355 1.30 16.06 -7.26
C SER A 355 1.41 15.12 -8.47
N TYR A 356 1.60 15.65 -9.67
CA TYR A 356 1.54 14.87 -10.90
C TYR A 356 2.77 15.07 -11.78
N ALA A 357 3.32 13.97 -12.29
CA ALA A 357 4.60 13.97 -13.01
C ALA A 357 4.58 14.87 -14.26
N ARG A 358 3.47 14.90 -15.02
CA ARG A 358 3.37 15.73 -16.23
C ARG A 358 3.33 17.23 -15.93
N ASP A 359 2.81 17.64 -14.77
CA ASP A 359 2.90 19.03 -14.31
C ASP A 359 4.32 19.39 -13.88
N ALA A 360 5.03 18.47 -13.22
CA ALA A 360 6.43 18.65 -12.85
C ALA A 360 7.35 18.84 -14.07
N LEU A 361 7.18 18.01 -15.11
CA LEU A 361 8.00 18.04 -16.33
C LEU A 361 7.77 19.26 -17.24
N ARG A 362 6.72 20.05 -16.99
CA ARG A 362 6.46 21.29 -17.75
C ARG A 362 7.29 22.48 -17.27
N ARG A 363 7.98 22.36 -16.13
CA ARG A 363 8.61 23.48 -15.43
C ARG A 363 10.12 23.52 -15.60
#